data_AF-K9PDV3-F1
#
_entry.id   AF-K9PDV3-F1
#
_cell.length_a   1.000
_cell.length_b   1.000
_cell.length_c   1.000
_cell.angle_alpha   90.00
_cell.angle_beta   90.00
_cell.angle_gamma   90.00
#
_symmetry.space_group_name_H-M   'P 1'
#
loop_
_entity.id
_entity.type
_entity.pdbx_description
1 polymer ?
#
loop_
_entity_poly.entity_id
_entity_poly.type
_entity_poly.pdbx_seq_one_letter_code
_entity_poly.pdbx_strand_id
1 'polypeptide(L)'
;MEVIRTYRNGELVEVTQVDANFPTPSNVSGFITQMMISQSYNRLAFTTNNQIARSRLEIAITRLELKPSITDSDLALLKTIWNIVVDATADLTVNDLNEWNQIATQNHMPFAFDEDFKMQLNV
;
A
#
# COMPACT_ATOMS: atom_id res chain seq x y z
N MET A 1 12.90 -20.32 -2.93
CA MET A 1 14.27 -19.84 -3.22
C MET A 1 14.14 -18.79 -4.30
N GLU A 2 14.60 -17.59 -4.02
CA GLU A 2 14.60 -16.48 -4.99
C GLU A 2 16.02 -16.21 -5.48
N VAL A 3 16.14 -15.65 -6.68
CA VAL A 3 17.43 -15.42 -7.33
C VAL A 3 17.57 -13.94 -7.64
N ILE A 4 18.49 -13.28 -6.94
CA ILE A 4 18.90 -11.91 -7.29
C ILE A 4 19.99 -12.00 -8.34
N ARG A 5 19.84 -11.21 -9.42
CA ARG A 5 20.79 -11.11 -10.52
C ARG A 5 21.37 -9.70 -10.55
N THR A 6 22.68 -9.59 -10.34
CA THR A 6 23.40 -8.30 -10.41
C THR A 6 24.01 -8.14 -11.79
N TYR A 7 23.71 -7.02 -12.45
CA TYR A 7 24.25 -6.69 -13.77
C TYR A 7 25.21 -5.50 -13.66
N ARG A 8 26.34 -5.57 -14.37
CA ARG A 8 27.27 -4.44 -14.54
C ARG A 8 27.52 -4.25 -16.03
N ASN A 9 27.21 -3.06 -16.56
CA ASN A 9 27.25 -2.77 -18.00
C ASN A 9 26.43 -3.75 -18.86
N GLY A 10 25.32 -4.25 -18.33
CA GLY A 10 24.45 -5.22 -19.04
C GLY A 10 24.92 -6.67 -18.98
N GLU A 11 26.12 -6.94 -18.44
CA GLU A 11 26.60 -8.30 -18.20
C GLU A 11 26.20 -8.77 -16.82
N LEU A 12 25.70 -10.01 -16.73
CA LEU A 12 25.40 -10.66 -15.45
C LEU A 12 26.72 -10.95 -14.74
N VAL A 13 26.96 -10.26 -13.63
CA VAL A 13 28.20 -10.37 -12.85
C VAL A 13 28.02 -11.16 -11.56
N GLU A 14 26.80 -11.30 -11.06
CA GLU A 14 26.54 -12.04 -9.83
C GLU A 14 25.14 -12.66 -9.84
N VAL A 15 25.06 -13.87 -9.30
CA VAL A 15 23.81 -14.56 -9.02
C VAL A 15 23.83 -14.94 -7.54
N THR A 16 23.04 -14.23 -6.75
CA THR A 16 22.93 -14.49 -5.32
C THR A 16 21.67 -15.32 -5.07
N GLN A 17 21.84 -16.50 -4.49
CA GLN A 17 20.70 -17.27 -3.98
C GLN A 17 20.33 -16.69 -2.63
N VAL A 18 19.13 -16.12 -2.55
CA VAL A 18 18.57 -15.62 -1.31
C VAL A 18 17.59 -16.64 -0.76
N ASP A 19 17.57 -16.74 0.57
CA ASP A 19 16.58 -17.52 1.29
C ASP A 19 15.18 -17.16 0.77
N ALA A 20 14.28 -18.14 0.70
CA ALA A 20 12.88 -17.89 0.36
C ALA A 20 12.21 -16.88 1.31
N ASN A 21 12.80 -16.66 2.49
CA ASN A 21 12.37 -15.65 3.46
C ASN A 21 12.95 -14.24 3.21
N PHE A 22 13.65 -14.00 2.11
CA PHE A 22 14.10 -12.65 1.78
C PHE A 22 12.87 -11.77 1.48
N PRO A 23 12.66 -10.64 2.20
CA PRO A 23 11.44 -9.87 2.07
C PRO A 23 11.35 -9.29 0.66
N THR A 24 10.28 -9.67 -0.06
CA THR A 24 9.97 -9.07 -1.35
C THR A 24 9.73 -7.57 -1.12
N PRO A 25 10.44 -6.68 -1.83
CA PRO A 25 10.26 -5.25 -1.65
C PRO A 25 8.84 -4.85 -2.02
N SER A 26 8.25 -3.94 -1.24
CA SER A 26 6.90 -3.43 -1.51
C SER A 26 6.84 -2.74 -2.87
N ASN A 27 5.86 -3.13 -3.69
CA ASN A 27 5.58 -2.49 -4.96
C ASN A 27 4.63 -1.31 -4.76
N VAL A 28 5.16 -0.21 -4.25
CA VAL A 28 4.37 0.99 -3.92
C VAL A 28 3.64 1.51 -5.16
N SER A 29 4.32 1.64 -6.30
CA SER A 29 3.70 2.16 -7.53
C SER A 29 2.54 1.28 -8.01
N GLY A 30 2.70 -0.05 -7.92
CA GLY A 30 1.63 -1.01 -8.20
C GLY A 30 0.45 -0.89 -7.26
N PHE A 31 0.70 -0.77 -5.95
CA PHE A 31 -0.34 -0.53 -4.94
C PHE A 31 -1.14 0.74 -5.25
N ILE A 32 -0.45 1.87 -5.50
CA ILE A 32 -1.09 3.15 -5.80
C ILE A 32 -1.94 3.06 -7.04
N THR A 33 -1.39 2.50 -8.11
CA THR A 33 -2.09 2.38 -9.39
C THR A 33 -3.36 1.58 -9.24
N GLN A 34 -3.28 0.42 -8.59
CA GLN A 34 -4.44 -0.46 -8.37
C GLN A 34 -5.46 0.18 -7.43
N MET A 35 -5.02 0.84 -6.35
CA MET A 35 -5.92 1.55 -5.44
C MET A 35 -6.69 2.65 -6.19
N MET A 36 -6.01 3.51 -6.94
CA MET A 36 -6.65 4.65 -7.64
C MET A 36 -7.68 4.23 -8.70
N ILE A 37 -7.53 3.05 -9.31
CA ILE A 37 -8.50 2.53 -10.29
C ILE A 37 -9.56 1.60 -9.67
N SER A 38 -9.39 1.19 -8.41
CA SER A 38 -10.31 0.27 -7.74
C SER A 38 -11.68 0.90 -7.52
N GLN A 39 -12.74 0.10 -7.63
CA GLN A 39 -14.10 0.60 -7.35
C GLN A 39 -14.26 0.93 -5.87
N SER A 40 -13.61 0.15 -5.00
CA SER A 40 -13.69 0.33 -3.55
C SER A 40 -13.02 1.61 -3.06
N TYR A 41 -11.85 1.97 -3.61
CA TYR A 41 -11.24 3.26 -3.32
C TYR A 41 -12.08 4.42 -3.87
N ASN A 42 -12.65 4.28 -5.07
CA ASN A 42 -13.55 5.30 -5.61
C ASN A 42 -14.76 5.51 -4.69
N ARG A 43 -15.37 4.44 -4.16
CA ARG A 43 -16.44 4.53 -3.17
C ARG A 43 -15.97 5.31 -1.93
N LEU A 44 -14.85 4.93 -1.33
CA LEU A 44 -14.25 5.64 -0.19
C LEU A 44 -14.07 7.14 -0.49
N ALA A 45 -13.48 7.46 -1.63
CA ALA A 45 -13.19 8.83 -2.06
C ALA A 45 -14.46 9.68 -2.30
N PHE A 46 -15.53 9.07 -2.82
CA PHE A 46 -16.79 9.78 -3.11
C PHE A 46 -17.73 9.88 -1.91
N THR A 47 -17.70 8.91 -0.99
CA THR A 47 -18.65 8.82 0.14
C THR A 47 -18.09 9.37 1.44
N THR A 48 -16.78 9.65 1.52
CA THR A 48 -16.20 10.35 2.67
C THR A 48 -16.74 11.77 2.81
N ASN A 49 -17.19 12.14 4.02
CA ASN A 49 -17.59 13.50 4.36
C ASN A 49 -16.40 14.42 4.69
N ASN A 50 -15.17 13.87 4.76
CA ASN A 50 -13.94 14.60 5.05
C ASN A 50 -13.01 14.65 3.83
N GLN A 51 -13.38 15.48 2.86
CA GLN A 51 -12.62 15.64 1.62
C GLN A 51 -11.18 16.16 1.85
N ILE A 52 -10.95 16.91 2.94
CA ILE A 52 -9.60 17.36 3.31
C ILE A 52 -8.71 16.18 3.71
N ALA A 53 -9.22 15.25 4.52
CA ALA A 53 -8.49 14.04 4.89
C ALA A 53 -8.20 13.16 3.68
N ARG A 54 -9.16 13.05 2.74
CA ARG A 54 -8.96 12.36 1.46
C ARG A 54 -7.83 12.98 0.64
N SER A 55 -7.81 14.30 0.44
CA SER A 55 -6.70 14.95 -0.28
C SER A 55 -5.35 14.73 0.41
N ARG A 56 -5.32 14.72 1.75
CA ARG A 56 -4.10 14.38 2.51
C ARG A 56 -3.68 12.93 2.29
N LEU A 57 -4.64 12.01 2.16
CA LEU A 57 -4.38 10.60 1.87
C LEU A 57 -3.69 10.47 0.50
N GLU A 58 -4.26 11.09 -0.54
CA GLU A 58 -3.69 11.07 -1.89
C GLU A 58 -2.26 11.64 -1.93
N ILE A 59 -2.04 12.76 -1.24
CA ILE A 59 -0.70 13.36 -1.12
C ILE A 59 0.27 12.42 -0.37
N ALA A 60 -0.16 11.80 0.74
CA ALA A 60 0.67 10.89 1.52
C ALA A 60 1.06 9.66 0.69
N ILE A 61 0.11 9.12 -0.07
CA ILE A 61 0.31 7.97 -0.94
C ILE A 61 1.30 8.30 -2.07
N THR A 62 1.13 9.41 -2.80
CA THR A 62 2.09 9.80 -3.85
C THR A 62 3.49 10.07 -3.28
N ARG A 63 3.60 10.61 -2.06
CA ARG A 63 4.90 10.81 -1.41
C ARG A 63 5.62 9.51 -1.08
N LEU A 64 4.89 8.45 -0.73
CA LEU A 64 5.49 7.14 -0.49
C LEU A 64 6.17 6.60 -1.74
N GLU A 65 5.59 6.83 -2.92
CA GLU A 65 6.19 6.41 -4.21
C GLU A 65 7.52 7.11 -4.50
N LEU A 66 7.66 8.37 -4.10
CA LEU A 66 8.85 9.18 -4.36
C LEU A 66 9.99 8.88 -3.39
N LYS A 67 9.76 8.09 -2.33
CA LYS A 67 10.77 7.80 -1.32
C LYS A 67 11.64 6.62 -1.74
N PRO A 68 12.98 6.69 -1.51
CA PRO A 68 13.88 5.57 -1.77
C PRO A 68 13.65 4.40 -0.80
N SER A 69 13.05 4.66 0.35
CA SER A 69 12.63 3.64 1.33
C SER A 69 11.44 4.14 2.15
N ILE A 70 10.52 3.23 2.47
CA ILE A 70 9.39 3.51 3.36
C ILE A 70 9.84 3.25 4.79
N THR A 71 9.61 4.21 5.68
CA THR A 71 9.90 4.07 7.11
C THR A 71 8.62 3.76 7.91
N ASP A 72 8.78 3.24 9.13
CA ASP A 72 7.64 3.01 10.03
C ASP A 72 6.85 4.29 10.33
N SER A 73 7.55 5.44 10.40
CA SER A 73 6.90 6.73 10.58
C SER A 73 6.03 7.11 9.38
N ASP A 74 6.41 6.72 8.17
CA ASP A 74 5.62 6.98 6.96
C ASP A 74 4.36 6.13 6.95
N LEU A 75 4.47 4.86 7.35
CA LEU A 75 3.36 3.94 7.50
C LEU A 75 2.41 4.37 8.62
N ALA A 76 2.93 4.87 9.74
CA ALA A 76 2.13 5.40 10.84
C ALA A 76 1.34 6.66 10.43
N LEU A 77 1.96 7.54 9.63
CA LEU A 77 1.27 8.70 9.08
C LEU A 77 0.17 8.27 8.09
N LEU A 78 0.48 7.35 7.18
CA LEU A 78 -0.50 6.80 6.24
C LEU A 78 -1.68 6.16 7.00
N LYS A 79 -1.40 5.34 8.02
CA LYS A 79 -2.39 4.71 8.90
C LYS A 79 -3.34 5.73 9.50
N THR A 80 -2.76 6.79 10.06
CA THR A 80 -3.53 7.84 10.74
C THR A 80 -4.47 8.52 9.77
N ILE A 81 -3.97 8.89 8.59
CA ILE A 81 -4.79 9.59 7.58
C ILE A 81 -5.86 8.65 7.01
N TRP A 82 -5.49 7.41 6.69
CA TRP A 82 -6.43 6.39 6.20
C TRP A 82 -7.60 6.20 7.17
N ASN A 83 -7.30 5.97 8.45
CA ASN A 83 -8.33 5.74 9.45
C ASN A 83 -9.27 6.94 9.62
N ILE A 84 -8.75 8.18 9.52
CA ILE A 84 -9.59 9.39 9.52
C ILE A 84 -10.54 9.43 8.31
N VAL A 85 -10.08 9.01 7.13
CA VAL A 85 -10.93 8.95 5.93
C VAL A 85 -12.02 7.89 6.11
N VAL A 86 -11.65 6.69 6.60
CA VAL A 86 -12.59 5.60 6.88
C VAL A 86 -13.64 6.01 7.91
N ASP A 87 -13.24 6.61 9.04
CA ASP A 87 -14.16 7.10 10.07
C ASP A 87 -15.14 8.16 9.53
N ALA A 88 -14.76 8.86 8.46
CA ALA A 88 -15.56 9.86 7.77
C ALA A 88 -16.41 9.30 6.61
N THR A 89 -16.36 7.99 6.34
CA THR A 89 -17.00 7.34 5.20
C THR A 89 -18.15 6.45 5.64
N ALA A 90 -19.30 6.57 4.96
CA ALA A 90 -20.42 5.65 5.11
C ALA A 90 -20.42 4.59 3.99
N ASP A 91 -21.14 3.50 4.20
CA ASP A 91 -21.46 2.50 3.16
C ASP A 91 -20.28 1.67 2.60
N LEU A 92 -19.23 1.47 3.39
CA LEU A 92 -18.20 0.47 3.11
C LEU A 92 -18.74 -0.95 3.33
N THR A 93 -18.34 -1.87 2.47
CA THR A 93 -18.81 -3.27 2.42
C THR A 93 -17.65 -4.24 2.51
N VAL A 94 -17.91 -5.49 2.87
CA VAL A 94 -16.89 -6.55 2.91
C VAL A 94 -16.15 -6.72 1.58
N ASN A 95 -16.80 -6.40 0.44
CA ASN A 95 -16.13 -6.43 -0.86
C ASN A 95 -15.04 -5.36 -0.96
N ASP A 96 -15.25 -4.18 -0.36
CA ASP A 96 -14.26 -3.11 -0.32
C ASP A 96 -13.03 -3.53 0.49
N LEU A 97 -13.25 -4.15 1.65
CA LEU A 97 -12.20 -4.73 2.48
C LEU A 97 -11.38 -5.79 1.73
N ASN A 98 -12.06 -6.72 1.07
CA ASN A 98 -11.42 -7.80 0.34
C ASN A 98 -10.58 -7.27 -0.83
N GLU A 99 -11.08 -6.29 -1.59
CA GLU A 99 -10.35 -5.68 -2.69
C GLU A 99 -9.08 -4.99 -2.19
N TRP A 100 -9.16 -4.19 -1.13
CA TRP A 100 -7.98 -3.49 -0.58
C TRP A 100 -6.93 -4.45 -0.02
N ASN A 101 -7.35 -5.49 0.70
CA ASN A 101 -6.43 -6.51 1.22
C ASN A 101 -5.79 -7.32 0.09
N GLN A 102 -6.54 -7.62 -0.97
CA GLN A 102 -5.98 -8.25 -2.16
C GLN A 102 -4.92 -7.37 -2.82
N ILE A 103 -5.21 -6.08 -3.03
CA ILE A 103 -4.25 -5.11 -3.59
C ILE A 103 -3.01 -4.98 -2.71
N ALA A 104 -3.17 -4.85 -1.39
CA ALA A 104 -2.05 -4.78 -0.45
C ALA A 104 -1.16 -6.03 -0.51
N THR A 105 -1.78 -7.22 -0.53
CA THR A 105 -1.08 -8.51 -0.61
C THR A 105 -0.33 -8.68 -1.93
N GLN A 106 -0.98 -8.39 -3.06
CA GLN A 106 -0.39 -8.51 -4.40
C GLN A 106 0.81 -7.58 -4.60
N ASN A 107 0.86 -6.47 -3.87
CA ASN A 107 1.94 -5.49 -3.95
C ASN A 107 2.93 -5.57 -2.78
N HIS A 108 2.87 -6.64 -1.97
CA HIS A 108 3.79 -6.87 -0.85
C HIS A 108 3.85 -5.68 0.13
N MET A 109 2.69 -5.06 0.40
CA MET A 109 2.61 -3.93 1.32
C MET A 109 2.78 -4.41 2.77
N PRO A 110 3.47 -3.65 3.65
CA PRO A 110 3.74 -4.02 5.04
C PRO A 110 2.55 -3.71 5.97
N PHE A 111 1.33 -3.79 5.45
CA PHE A 111 0.10 -3.53 6.18
C PHE A 111 -1.08 -4.28 5.55
N ALA A 112 -2.15 -4.41 6.32
CA ALA A 112 -3.44 -4.94 5.91
C ALA A 112 -4.57 -4.02 6.42
N PHE A 113 -5.81 -4.36 6.09
CA PHE A 113 -7.01 -3.69 6.56
C PHE A 113 -7.83 -4.67 7.42
N ASP A 114 -8.30 -4.21 8.57
CA ASP A 114 -9.12 -5.01 9.49
C ASP A 114 -10.62 -4.95 9.17
N GLU A 115 -11.43 -5.62 10.00
CA GLU A 115 -12.89 -5.67 9.84
C GLU A 115 -13.58 -4.30 9.99
N ASP A 116 -12.93 -3.34 10.66
CA ASP A 116 -13.36 -1.94 10.75
C ASP A 116 -12.85 -1.10 9.57
N PHE A 117 -12.29 -1.74 8.53
CA PHE A 117 -11.70 -1.11 7.36
C PHE A 117 -10.43 -0.30 7.65
N LYS A 118 -9.90 -0.39 8.87
CA LYS A 118 -8.77 0.40 9.33
C LYS A 118 -7.45 -0.28 9.01
N MET A 119 -6.45 0.54 8.75
CA MET A 119 -5.13 0.03 8.36
C MET A 119 -4.39 -0.51 9.60
N GLN A 120 -3.90 -1.73 9.50
CA GLN A 120 -3.07 -2.40 10.50
C GLN A 120 -1.68 -2.63 9.95
N LEU A 121 -0.66 -2.19 10.68
CA LEU A 121 0.73 -2.42 10.29
C LEU A 121 1.09 -3.86 10.64
N ASN A 122 1.71 -4.57 9.70
CA ASN A 122 2.19 -5.92 9.93
C ASN A 122 3.49 -5.80 10.72
N VAL A 123 3.39 -5.92 12.05
CA VAL A 123 4.54 -5.89 12.98
C VAL A 123 5.18 -7.27 13.05
#